data_AF-A0A3M2T0H1-F1
#
_entry.id   AF-A0A3M2T0H1-F1
#
_cell.length_a   1.000
_cell.length_b   1.000
_cell.length_c   1.000
_cell.angle_alpha   90.00
_cell.angle_beta   90.00
_cell.angle_gamma   90.00
#
_symmetry.space_group_name_H-M   'P 1'
#
loop_
_entity.id
_entity.type
_entity.pdbx_description
1 polymer ?
#
loop_
_entity_poly.entity_id
_entity_poly.type
_entity_poly.pdbx_seq_one_letter_code
_entity_poly.pdbx_strand_id
1 'polypeptide(L)'
;MDLLAILLITPLSDRFHHHRPIFFALPTLLQILGLLLTTYSGTPSNPWPRYGGLLIVGFGLGPTVPVTMTWTTEIFQPRHGEVGVAAASAVVSGLGNLGSVVTTYALYKGWESDYHAEGKMKYRKSNLVMVGILAGSILAAMLMGVLVRVMDGGKRVEMEDGAAKREVKQRGLRGLFRVR
;
A
#
# COMPACT_ATOMS: atom_id res chain seq x y z
N MET A 1 9.84 6.72 -10.23
CA MET A 1 9.42 5.31 -10.30
C MET A 1 8.05 5.15 -9.65
N ASP A 2 7.89 5.58 -8.39
CA ASP A 2 6.60 5.52 -7.68
C ASP A 2 5.50 6.32 -8.37
N LEU A 3 5.78 7.54 -8.87
CA LEU A 3 4.81 8.35 -9.63
C LEU A 3 4.34 7.63 -10.91
N LEU A 4 5.24 6.95 -11.62
CA LEU A 4 4.92 6.15 -12.81
C LEU A 4 4.07 4.93 -12.46
N ALA A 5 4.40 4.25 -11.36
CA ALA A 5 3.63 3.13 -10.85
C ALA A 5 2.22 3.55 -10.42
N ILE A 6 2.12 4.70 -9.73
CA ILE A 6 0.85 5.32 -9.35
C ILE A 6 0.04 5.67 -10.60
N LEU A 7 0.63 6.36 -11.58
CA LEU A 7 -0.08 6.76 -12.80
C LEU A 7 -0.54 5.58 -13.67
N LEU A 8 0.12 4.43 -13.59
CA LEU A 8 -0.26 3.22 -14.35
C LEU A 8 -1.26 2.34 -13.58
N ILE A 9 -0.98 2.05 -12.31
CA ILE A 9 -1.72 1.04 -11.53
C ILE A 9 -2.98 1.64 -10.92
N THR A 10 -2.95 2.90 -10.48
CA THR A 10 -4.10 3.54 -9.84
C THR A 10 -5.30 3.66 -10.77
N PRO A 11 -5.21 4.14 -12.03
CA PRO A 11 -6.38 4.18 -12.93
C PRO A 11 -6.86 2.78 -13.36
N LEU A 12 -5.99 1.77 -13.30
CA LEU A 12 -6.35 0.38 -13.61
C LEU A 12 -7.10 -0.28 -12.43
N SER A 13 -6.60 -0.10 -11.21
CA SER A 13 -7.26 -0.50 -9.95
C SER A 13 -8.63 0.17 -9.82
N ASP A 14 -8.68 1.45 -10.17
CA ASP A 14 -9.90 2.26 -10.11
C ASP A 14 -10.88 1.95 -11.25
N ARG A 15 -10.52 1.10 -12.22
CA ARG A 15 -11.43 0.52 -13.24
C ARG A 15 -11.97 -0.87 -12.85
N PHE A 16 -11.23 -1.62 -12.02
CA PHE A 16 -11.59 -2.98 -11.58
C PHE A 16 -11.88 -3.04 -10.06
N HIS A 17 -12.70 -2.10 -9.59
CA HIS A 17 -13.06 -1.89 -8.17
C HIS A 17 -13.73 -3.10 -7.48
N HIS A 18 -14.12 -4.15 -8.22
CA HIS A 18 -14.75 -5.36 -7.67
C HIS A 18 -13.74 -6.35 -7.03
N HIS A 19 -12.43 -6.20 -7.28
CA HIS A 19 -11.37 -7.11 -6.80
C HIS A 19 -10.27 -6.39 -5.99
N ARG A 20 -10.61 -5.35 -5.20
CA ARG A 20 -9.65 -4.57 -4.41
C ARG A 20 -8.63 -5.34 -3.56
N PRO A 21 -8.97 -6.49 -2.93
CA PRO A 21 -7.98 -7.27 -2.19
C PRO A 21 -6.82 -7.73 -3.09
N ILE A 22 -7.09 -8.02 -4.36
CA ILE A 22 -6.10 -8.43 -5.36
C ILE A 22 -5.22 -7.25 -5.79
N PHE A 23 -5.82 -6.06 -5.92
CA PHE A 23 -5.08 -4.82 -6.24
C PHE A 23 -4.22 -4.29 -5.09
N PHE A 24 -4.51 -4.67 -3.84
CA PHE A 24 -3.59 -4.45 -2.72
C PHE A 24 -2.53 -5.55 -2.64
N ALA A 25 -2.93 -6.82 -2.74
CA ALA A 25 -2.03 -7.95 -2.59
C ALA A 25 -0.96 -8.04 -3.70
N LEU A 26 -1.30 -7.76 -4.97
CA LEU A 26 -0.35 -7.85 -6.09
C LEU A 26 0.84 -6.87 -5.94
N PRO A 27 0.64 -5.56 -5.69
CA PRO A 27 1.74 -4.66 -5.40
C PRO A 27 2.51 -5.01 -4.13
N THR A 28 1.84 -5.48 -3.07
CA THR A 28 2.52 -5.94 -1.85
C THR A 28 3.40 -7.17 -2.09
N LEU A 29 2.97 -8.10 -2.96
CA LEU A 29 3.79 -9.23 -3.39
C LEU A 29 4.99 -8.79 -4.22
N LEU A 30 4.84 -7.76 -5.07
CA LEU A 30 5.97 -7.14 -5.77
C LEU A 30 6.96 -6.50 -4.80
N GLN A 31 6.49 -5.85 -3.72
CA GLN A 31 7.37 -5.33 -2.66
C GLN A 31 8.13 -6.45 -1.94
N ILE A 32 7.45 -7.56 -1.60
CA ILE A 32 8.09 -8.73 -0.98
C ILE A 32 9.16 -9.29 -1.92
N LEU A 33 8.85 -9.45 -3.21
CA LEU A 33 9.80 -9.91 -4.21
C LEU A 33 11.01 -8.96 -4.33
N GLY A 34 10.78 -7.65 -4.36
CA GLY A 34 11.84 -6.64 -4.42
C GLY A 34 12.74 -6.66 -3.18
N LEU A 35 12.18 -6.86 -1.98
CA LEU A 35 12.94 -7.00 -0.73
C LEU A 35 13.76 -8.30 -0.71
N LEU A 36 13.21 -9.41 -1.20
CA LEU A 36 13.93 -10.68 -1.32
C LEU A 36 15.07 -10.56 -2.33
N LEU A 37 14.86 -9.90 -3.48
CA LEU A 37 15.92 -9.62 -4.44
C LEU A 37 16.99 -8.70 -3.86
N THR A 38 16.61 -7.65 -3.14
CA THR A 38 17.58 -6.74 -2.47
C THR A 38 18.42 -7.48 -1.43
N THR A 39 17.82 -8.47 -0.76
CA THR A 39 18.47 -9.22 0.32
C THR A 39 19.38 -10.34 -0.20
N TYR A 40 18.90 -11.13 -1.16
CA TYR A 40 19.58 -12.36 -1.61
C TYR A 40 20.26 -12.23 -2.97
N SER A 41 19.87 -11.27 -3.80
CA SER A 41 20.41 -11.07 -5.14
C SER A 41 21.42 -9.92 -5.12
N GLY A 42 22.71 -10.25 -5.29
CA GLY A 42 23.81 -9.28 -5.36
C GLY A 42 25.06 -9.77 -4.64
N THR A 43 26.19 -9.69 -5.32
CA THR A 43 27.53 -9.96 -4.76
C THR A 43 28.28 -8.64 -4.55
N PRO A 44 29.32 -8.60 -3.69
CA PRO A 44 30.18 -7.42 -3.57
C PRO A 44 30.78 -6.97 -4.92
N SER A 45 30.98 -7.91 -5.84
CA SER A 45 31.44 -7.69 -7.20
C SER A 45 30.36 -7.20 -8.19
N ASN A 46 29.08 -7.40 -7.89
CA ASN A 46 27.98 -6.97 -8.75
C ASN A 46 26.75 -6.54 -7.91
N PRO A 47 26.64 -5.25 -7.55
CA PRO A 47 25.56 -4.74 -6.72
C PRO A 47 24.26 -4.45 -7.50
N TRP A 48 24.29 -4.50 -8.84
CA TRP A 48 23.14 -4.15 -9.70
C TRP A 48 21.82 -4.87 -9.35
N PRO A 49 21.82 -6.18 -9.03
CA PRO A 49 20.58 -6.86 -8.66
C PRO A 49 19.93 -6.33 -7.38
N ARG A 50 20.71 -5.75 -6.45
CA ARG A 50 20.17 -5.10 -5.24
C ARG A 50 19.44 -3.80 -5.57
N TYR A 51 20.03 -2.99 -6.45
CA TYR A 51 19.39 -1.78 -6.94
C TYR A 51 18.13 -2.10 -7.75
N GLY A 52 18.16 -3.17 -8.56
CA GLY A 52 16.97 -3.68 -9.25
C GLY A 52 15.86 -4.08 -8.28
N GLY A 53 16.20 -4.81 -7.21
CA GLY A 53 15.27 -5.14 -6.14
C GLY A 53 14.62 -3.91 -5.50
N LEU A 54 15.42 -2.88 -5.18
CA LEU A 54 14.94 -1.63 -4.59
C LEU A 54 13.98 -0.88 -5.53
N LEU A 55 14.25 -0.88 -6.84
CA LEU A 55 13.35 -0.29 -7.84
C LEU A 55 12.00 -1.02 -7.90
N ILE A 56 12.01 -2.35 -7.79
CA ILE A 56 10.79 -3.17 -7.74
C ILE A 56 9.99 -2.87 -6.47
N VAL A 57 10.66 -2.70 -5.32
CA VAL A 57 10.00 -2.27 -4.08
C VAL A 57 9.30 -0.93 -4.26
N GLY A 58 9.99 0.08 -4.79
CA GLY A 58 9.38 1.40 -5.04
C GLY A 58 8.18 1.33 -5.99
N PHE A 59 8.31 0.54 -7.06
CA PHE A 59 7.20 0.31 -8.00
C PHE A 59 5.98 -0.32 -7.32
N GLY A 60 6.18 -1.32 -6.47
CA GLY A 60 5.10 -1.93 -5.69
C GLY A 60 4.54 -1.00 -4.59
N LEU A 61 5.35 -0.10 -4.03
CA LEU A 61 4.95 0.83 -2.98
C LEU A 61 4.04 1.94 -3.49
N GLY A 62 4.36 2.50 -4.66
CA GLY A 62 3.58 3.57 -5.30
C GLY A 62 2.05 3.40 -5.19
N PRO A 63 1.46 2.33 -5.71
CA PRO A 63 0.00 2.15 -5.69
C PRO A 63 -0.59 1.75 -4.34
N THR A 64 0.18 1.23 -3.39
CA THR A 64 -0.39 0.70 -2.13
C THR A 64 -0.95 1.80 -1.22
N VAL A 65 -0.33 2.97 -1.19
CA VAL A 65 -0.79 4.13 -0.41
C VAL A 65 -2.15 4.64 -0.91
N PRO A 66 -2.30 5.03 -2.19
CA PRO A 66 -3.59 5.51 -2.70
C PRO A 66 -4.67 4.44 -2.62
N VAL A 67 -4.37 3.17 -2.89
CA VAL A 67 -5.35 2.07 -2.74
C VAL A 67 -5.85 1.95 -1.30
N THR A 68 -4.96 2.04 -0.32
CA THR A 68 -5.34 1.98 1.10
C THR A 68 -6.21 3.18 1.50
N MET A 69 -5.83 4.38 1.04
CA MET A 69 -6.63 5.59 1.29
C MET A 69 -8.03 5.45 0.67
N THR A 70 -8.13 5.15 -0.63
CA THR A 70 -9.43 5.02 -1.32
C THR A 70 -10.30 3.91 -0.73
N TRP A 71 -9.71 2.80 -0.29
CA TRP A 71 -10.49 1.73 0.33
C TRP A 71 -11.03 2.14 1.69
N THR A 72 -10.22 2.86 2.48
CA THR A 72 -10.65 3.37 3.78
C THR A 72 -11.78 4.40 3.61
N THR A 73 -11.63 5.37 2.70
CA THR A 73 -12.66 6.39 2.48
C THR A 73 -13.99 5.76 2.07
N GLU A 74 -13.98 4.75 1.20
CA GLU A 74 -15.20 4.04 0.79
C GLU A 74 -15.92 3.30 1.90
N ILE A 75 -15.19 2.78 2.89
CA ILE A 75 -15.81 2.11 4.04
C ILE A 75 -16.51 3.12 4.93
N PHE A 76 -15.91 4.30 5.14
CA PHE A 76 -16.42 5.31 6.07
C PHE A 76 -17.40 6.30 5.44
N GLN A 77 -17.31 6.55 4.13
CA GLN A 77 -18.12 7.55 3.42
C GLN A 77 -19.63 7.27 3.49
N PRO A 78 -20.15 6.04 3.28
CA PRO A 78 -21.60 5.78 3.36
C PRO A 78 -22.19 5.96 4.75
N ARG A 79 -21.38 5.78 5.81
CA ARG A 79 -21.87 5.74 7.20
C ARG A 79 -21.60 7.02 7.99
N HIS A 80 -20.55 7.75 7.63
CA HIS A 80 -20.03 8.88 8.40
C HIS A 80 -19.77 10.14 7.55
N GLY A 81 -20.10 10.11 6.26
CA GLY A 81 -19.97 11.26 5.35
C GLY A 81 -18.55 11.83 5.30
N GLU A 82 -18.45 13.14 5.06
CA GLU A 82 -17.17 13.86 4.91
C GLU A 82 -16.30 13.83 6.18
N VAL A 83 -16.92 13.85 7.38
CA VAL A 83 -16.18 13.80 8.65
C VAL A 83 -15.53 12.44 8.86
N GLY A 84 -16.21 11.35 8.52
CA GLY A 84 -15.64 10.01 8.58
C GLY A 84 -14.49 9.81 7.60
N VAL A 85 -14.61 10.36 6.39
CA VAL A 85 -13.55 10.36 5.38
C VAL A 85 -12.31 11.13 5.88
N ALA A 86 -12.50 12.31 6.46
CA ALA A 86 -11.42 13.11 7.01
C ALA A 86 -10.71 12.41 8.17
N ALA A 87 -11.46 11.89 9.14
CA ALA A 87 -10.91 11.17 10.28
C ALA A 87 -10.13 9.92 9.85
N ALA A 88 -10.69 9.12 8.95
CA ALA A 88 -10.06 7.91 8.49
C ALA A 88 -8.79 8.19 7.66
N SER A 89 -8.82 9.23 6.80
CA SER A 89 -7.63 9.67 6.06
C SER A 89 -6.52 10.16 6.98
N ALA A 90 -6.87 10.89 8.05
CA ALA A 90 -5.91 11.36 9.04
C ALA A 90 -5.25 10.19 9.79
N VAL A 91 -6.04 9.16 10.18
CA VAL A 91 -5.52 7.96 10.85
C VAL A 91 -4.58 7.18 9.93
N VAL A 92 -4.98 6.94 8.67
CA VAL A 92 -4.15 6.20 7.70
C VAL A 92 -2.83 6.95 7.44
N SER A 93 -2.89 8.28 7.27
CA SER A 93 -1.69 9.11 7.09
C SER A 93 -0.78 9.09 8.33
N GLY A 94 -1.36 9.22 9.52
CA GLY A 94 -0.62 9.19 10.79
C GLY A 94 0.11 7.86 11.00
N LEU A 95 -0.56 6.73 10.76
CA LEU A 95 0.05 5.41 10.83
C LEU A 95 1.14 5.20 9.78
N GLY A 96 0.95 5.73 8.56
CA GLY A 96 1.97 5.70 7.51
C GLY A 96 3.26 6.40 7.93
N ASN A 97 3.15 7.61 8.49
CA ASN A 97 4.30 8.38 8.98
C ASN A 97 4.98 7.68 10.17
N LEU A 98 4.20 7.14 11.11
CA LEU A 98 4.73 6.38 12.24
C LEU A 98 5.49 5.13 11.78
N GLY A 99 4.97 4.41 10.78
CA GLY A 99 5.65 3.27 10.17
C GLY A 99 7.03 3.62 9.60
N SER A 100 7.16 4.80 8.96
CA SER A 100 8.45 5.30 8.47
C SER A 100 9.45 5.54 9.60
N VAL A 101 9.00 6.14 10.71
CA VAL A 101 9.84 6.38 11.89
C VAL A 101 10.28 5.06 12.52
N VAL A 102 9.35 4.14 12.76
CA VAL A 102 9.65 2.84 13.37
C VAL A 102 10.62 2.04 12.51
N THR A 103 10.38 1.94 11.21
CA THR A 103 11.29 1.20 10.31
C THR A 103 12.67 1.84 10.22
N THR A 104 12.74 3.16 10.14
CA THR A 104 14.04 3.87 10.06
C THR A 104 14.83 3.74 11.36
N TYR A 105 14.21 4.07 12.49
CA TYR A 105 14.93 4.20 13.76
C TYR A 105 15.00 2.90 14.55
N ALA A 106 13.95 2.08 14.57
CA ALA A 106 13.99 0.84 15.34
C ALA A 106 14.65 -0.31 14.56
N LEU A 107 14.40 -0.41 13.26
CA LEU A 107 14.93 -1.51 12.43
C LEU A 107 16.28 -1.15 11.81
N TYR A 108 16.30 -0.20 10.88
CA TYR A 108 17.50 0.03 10.06
C TYR A 108 18.66 0.73 10.80
N LYS A 109 18.37 1.59 11.78
CA LYS A 109 19.39 2.27 12.60
C LYS A 109 19.54 1.68 14.00
N GLY A 110 18.44 1.28 14.62
CA GLY A 110 18.41 0.84 16.02
C GLY A 110 18.89 -0.60 16.26
N TRP A 111 18.97 -1.42 15.21
CA TRP A 111 19.45 -2.80 15.33
C TRP A 111 20.94 -2.90 15.03
N GLU A 112 21.79 -2.57 16.01
CA GLU A 112 23.26 -2.53 15.86
C GLU A 112 23.84 -3.81 15.23
N SER A 113 23.37 -4.99 15.66
CA SER A 113 23.86 -6.28 15.12
C SER A 113 23.56 -6.52 13.63
N ASP A 114 22.56 -5.83 13.08
CA ASP A 114 22.16 -5.95 11.66
C ASP A 114 22.69 -4.77 10.83
N TYR A 115 22.85 -3.59 11.46
CA TYR A 115 23.47 -2.41 10.87
C TYR A 115 24.98 -2.58 10.65
N HIS A 116 25.69 -3.13 11.65
CA HIS A 116 27.13 -3.38 11.61
C HIS A 116 27.49 -4.70 10.90
N ALA A 117 26.52 -5.48 10.45
CA ALA A 117 26.80 -6.72 9.72
C ALA A 117 27.47 -6.42 8.38
N GLU A 118 28.50 -7.19 8.03
CA GLU A 118 29.29 -6.97 6.82
C GLU A 118 28.78 -7.78 5.61
N GLY A 119 29.00 -7.23 4.41
CA GLY A 119 28.77 -7.92 3.14
C GLY A 119 27.30 -8.30 2.85
N LYS A 120 27.01 -9.61 2.83
CA LYS A 120 25.67 -10.14 2.50
C LYS A 120 24.72 -10.18 3.70
N MET A 121 25.24 -9.94 4.91
CA MET A 121 24.46 -10.01 6.15
C MET A 121 23.89 -8.64 6.55
N LYS A 122 24.40 -7.55 5.97
CA LYS A 122 23.94 -6.18 6.23
C LYS A 122 22.45 -6.03 5.88
N TYR A 123 21.66 -5.54 6.84
CA TYR A 123 20.20 -5.32 6.73
C TYR A 123 19.36 -6.58 6.47
N ARG A 124 19.92 -7.78 6.59
CA ARG A 124 19.21 -9.01 6.26
C ARG A 124 18.03 -9.24 7.20
N LYS A 125 18.22 -9.00 8.50
CA LYS A 125 17.16 -9.18 9.50
C LYS A 125 16.11 -8.07 9.38
N SER A 126 16.53 -6.83 9.16
CA SER A 126 15.64 -5.70 8.94
C SER A 126 14.74 -5.90 7.72
N ASN A 127 15.29 -6.39 6.61
CA ASN A 127 14.52 -6.71 5.40
C ASN A 127 13.54 -7.87 5.64
N LEU A 128 13.92 -8.89 6.41
CA LEU A 128 13.02 -9.99 6.78
C LEU A 128 11.86 -9.51 7.67
N VAL A 129 12.11 -8.61 8.62
CA VAL A 129 11.04 -8.01 9.42
C VAL A 129 10.13 -7.16 8.53
N MET A 130 10.66 -6.42 7.56
CA MET A 130 9.83 -5.71 6.57
C MET A 130 8.95 -6.67 5.78
N VAL A 131 9.47 -7.80 5.30
CA VAL A 131 8.66 -8.84 4.64
C VAL A 131 7.56 -9.34 5.58
N GLY A 132 7.85 -9.54 6.87
CA GLY A 132 6.87 -9.90 7.88
C GLY A 132 5.75 -8.86 8.05
N ILE A 133 6.11 -7.58 8.10
CA ILE A 133 5.13 -6.47 8.15
C ILE A 133 4.24 -6.50 6.90
N LEU A 134 4.83 -6.68 5.71
CA LEU A 134 4.07 -6.76 4.45
C LEU A 134 3.14 -7.98 4.41
N ALA A 135 3.58 -9.14 4.89
CA ALA A 135 2.72 -10.32 5.02
C ALA A 135 1.56 -10.08 6.00
N GLY A 136 1.84 -9.43 7.14
CA GLY A 136 0.82 -8.99 8.09
C GLY A 136 -0.20 -8.03 7.45
N SER A 137 0.26 -7.09 6.63
CA SER A 137 -0.61 -6.18 5.88
C SER A 137 -1.51 -6.93 4.88
N ILE A 138 -1.01 -7.97 4.20
CA ILE A 138 -1.84 -8.81 3.32
C ILE A 138 -2.92 -9.53 4.14
N LEU A 139 -2.56 -10.12 5.28
CA LEU A 139 -3.53 -10.78 6.17
C LEU A 139 -4.58 -9.80 6.69
N ALA A 140 -4.17 -8.60 7.12
CA ALA A 140 -5.06 -7.55 7.58
C ALA A 140 -6.01 -7.09 6.47
N ALA A 141 -5.51 -6.93 5.23
CA ALA A 141 -6.33 -6.62 4.07
C ALA A 141 -7.35 -7.73 3.77
N MET A 142 -6.95 -9.01 3.82
CA MET A 142 -7.89 -10.12 3.64
C MET A 142 -8.95 -10.15 4.73
N LEU A 143 -8.55 -10.00 6.00
CA LEU A 143 -9.47 -9.92 7.14
C LEU A 143 -10.46 -8.77 6.99
N MET A 144 -9.99 -7.57 6.63
CA MET A 144 -10.84 -6.41 6.37
C MET A 144 -11.82 -6.67 5.23
N GLY A 145 -11.36 -7.30 4.14
CA GLY A 145 -12.23 -7.69 3.02
C GLY A 145 -13.30 -8.73 3.39
N VAL A 146 -13.02 -9.61 4.36
CA VAL A 146 -14.00 -10.56 4.92
C VAL A 146 -14.97 -9.83 5.85
N LEU A 147 -14.47 -9.01 6.77
CA LEU A 147 -15.28 -8.24 7.73
C LEU A 147 -16.27 -7.33 7.01
N VAL A 148 -15.83 -6.60 5.98
CA VAL A 148 -16.72 -5.75 5.18
C VAL A 148 -17.82 -6.59 4.53
N ARG A 149 -17.50 -7.76 3.95
CA ARG A 149 -18.52 -8.65 3.35
C ARG A 149 -19.53 -9.20 4.37
N VAL A 150 -19.08 -9.52 5.58
CA VAL A 150 -19.96 -10.01 6.65
C VAL A 150 -20.84 -8.88 7.19
N MET A 151 -20.28 -7.68 7.37
CA MET A 151 -21.00 -6.53 7.93
C MET A 151 -21.95 -5.84 6.94
N ASP A 152 -21.61 -5.80 5.64
CA ASP A 152 -22.47 -5.22 4.58
C ASP A 152 -23.59 -6.16 4.12
N GLY A 153 -23.66 -7.40 4.63
CA GLY A 153 -24.62 -8.45 4.26
C GLY A 153 -26.10 -8.18 4.57
N GLY A 154 -26.56 -6.91 4.63
CA GLY A 154 -27.98 -6.62 4.80
C GLY A 154 -28.47 -5.17 4.70
N LYS A 155 -27.61 -4.15 4.58
CA LYS A 155 -28.07 -2.75 4.44
C LYS A 155 -27.22 -1.98 3.44
N ARG A 156 -27.70 -1.90 2.19
CA ARG A 156 -27.31 -0.82 1.27
C ARG A 156 -27.78 0.48 1.92
N VAL A 157 -26.88 1.18 2.61
CA VAL A 157 -27.14 2.55 3.03
C VAL A 157 -27.22 3.37 1.75
N GLU A 158 -28.38 3.98 1.50
CA GLU A 158 -28.53 4.91 0.38
C GLU A 158 -27.47 6.00 0.51
N MET A 159 -26.65 6.19 -0.54
CA MET A 159 -25.69 7.29 -0.57
C MET A 159 -26.48 8.61 -0.64
N GLU A 160 -26.70 9.23 0.51
CA GLU A 160 -27.31 10.57 0.61
C GLU A 160 -26.33 11.67 0.14
N ASP A 161 -25.03 11.41 0.21
CA ASP A 161 -24.01 12.42 -0.08
C ASP A 161 -23.73 12.62 -1.59
N GLY A 162 -23.90 13.88 -2.05
CA GLY A 162 -23.61 14.30 -3.42
C GLY A 162 -22.12 14.26 -3.77
N ALA A 163 -21.21 14.36 -2.78
CA ALA A 163 -19.78 14.16 -2.99
C ALA A 163 -19.46 12.69 -3.34
N ALA A 164 -20.05 11.73 -2.62
CA ALA A 164 -19.91 10.30 -2.89
C ALA A 164 -20.43 9.91 -4.29
N LYS A 165 -21.57 10.47 -4.72
CA LYS A 165 -22.10 10.26 -6.08
C LYS A 165 -21.19 10.81 -7.17
N ARG A 166 -20.54 11.96 -6.93
CA ARG A 166 -19.58 12.57 -7.87
C ARG A 166 -18.29 11.77 -7.96
N GLU A 167 -17.80 11.27 -6.83
CA GLU A 167 -16.61 10.43 -6.76
C GLU A 167 -16.79 9.13 -7.54
N VAL A 168 -17.90 8.40 -7.31
CA VAL A 168 -18.25 7.18 -8.07
C VAL A 168 -18.32 7.44 -9.58
N LYS A 169 -18.79 8.64 -9.99
CA LYS A 169 -18.88 9.03 -11.40
C LYS A 169 -17.53 9.43 -12.02
N GLN A 170 -16.56 9.86 -11.21
CA GLN A 170 -15.23 10.33 -11.65
C GLN A 170 -14.14 9.25 -11.58
N ARG A 171 -14.38 8.11 -10.91
CA ARG A 171 -13.43 6.99 -10.81
C ARG A 171 -12.93 6.47 -12.18
N GLY A 172 -11.65 6.11 -12.23
CA GLY A 172 -10.95 5.60 -13.41
C GLY A 172 -10.47 6.68 -14.39
N LEU A 173 -10.21 6.29 -15.65
CA LEU A 173 -9.70 7.20 -16.71
C LEU A 173 -10.70 8.30 -17.15
N ARG A 174 -11.93 8.32 -16.60
CA ARG A 174 -12.96 9.32 -16.95
C ARG A 174 -12.66 10.72 -16.44
N GLY A 175 -11.89 10.86 -15.35
CA GLY A 175 -11.40 12.15 -14.87
C GLY A 175 -10.14 12.66 -15.57
N LEU A 176 -9.29 11.74 -16.05
CA LEU A 176 -7.95 12.07 -16.57
C LEU A 176 -7.97 12.83 -17.92
N PHE A 177 -9.00 12.61 -18.73
CA PHE A 177 -9.15 13.25 -20.05
C PHE A 177 -10.15 14.41 -20.08
N ARG A 178 -10.73 14.79 -18.94
CA ARG A 178 -11.69 15.90 -18.91
C ARG A 178 -10.95 17.22 -18.69
N VAL A 179 -10.13 17.59 -19.67
CA VAL A 179 -9.76 18.98 -19.92
C VAL A 179 -10.98 19.63 -20.56
N ARG A 180 -11.74 20.37 -19.77
CA ARG A 180 -12.57 21.47 -20.28
C ARG A 180 -12.79 22.48 -19.18
#